data_AF-W1TS01-F1
#
_entry.id   AF-W1TS01-F1
#
_cell.length_a   1.000
_cell.length_b   1.000
_cell.length_c   1.000
_cell.angle_alpha   90.00
_cell.angle_beta   90.00
_cell.angle_gamma   90.00
#
_symmetry.space_group_name_H-M   'P 1'
#
loop_
_entity.id
_entity.type
_entity.pdbx_description
1 polymer ?
#
loop_
_entity_poly.entity_id
_entity_poly.type
_entity_poly.pdbx_seq_one_letter_code
_entity_poly.pdbx_strand_id
1 'polypeptide(L)'
;MVNYMENNLNFDIYEHHFGALYYHIKSLIGESPIYDETIDEEDLIFLPSKHLFDIGNVEFNRFKAQESEYRSWIEIYIFKIIKNILERKSIFFEEHYYGDGTEAYSMLLCPNGIRVEVFFLYDISYESASNTDYDKISKSLHAKADNVDEIHIFILRDAIHFVDLANLVNGNSELNQNGLVKVFPIKSFFLQYFDEAEYNSFISFAREFHERIMSEITYKTVIIPSKNTLSAFRTKKSEMLQTMDYKAIFDYGKSGFLTNEDFLKVEGKFLENKMYLAMTGKNDFSESFISAEWLFDIYSHSMGELELTGIISGYLKSIEQLMYKIVQLNIDKGFSIRSNRQNGNRRIQYTKDNAEMIDGTLGSLNEFITSKEAKLALSAKVRGCMNHAISQWTRYQRNGYFHKHNLYKQDNKIDEIRSLTLFLYFIILGGLEFSSIQLKELGIHDEEVIVKEKFNIDSVYINFKNWFNKALKFDLPIEIPGLVFMVSSHNGEWQLNAYLLKVFDRKKYISKKYQLLNGEYLELSHLYNVQSLYLCAADIAELQVVDLVEKLLDIYKAEHKILMNKISGIVLYCRKIEKLVH
;
A
#
# COMPACT_ATOMS: atom_id res chain seq x y z
N MET A 1 48.23 -28.68 34.21
CA MET A 1 47.36 -27.49 34.19
C MET A 1 46.85 -27.35 32.76
N VAL A 2 45.66 -27.88 32.49
CA VAL A 2 44.99 -27.80 31.20
C VAL A 2 43.88 -26.77 31.35
N ASN A 3 43.92 -25.72 30.54
CA ASN A 3 42.92 -24.66 30.48
C ASN A 3 41.56 -25.25 30.11
N TYR A 4 40.58 -25.11 30.99
CA TYR A 4 39.16 -25.11 30.63
C TYR A 4 38.86 -23.74 29.99
N MET A 5 38.94 -23.64 28.66
CA MET A 5 38.21 -22.58 27.94
C MET A 5 36.78 -23.08 27.77
N GLU A 6 35.90 -22.72 28.70
CA GLU A 6 34.46 -22.79 28.49
C GLU A 6 34.09 -21.91 27.29
N ASN A 7 33.22 -22.44 26.42
CA ASN A 7 32.49 -21.64 25.42
C ASN A 7 31.64 -20.60 26.16
N ASN A 8 32.23 -19.46 26.51
CA ASN A 8 31.54 -18.36 27.16
C ASN A 8 30.70 -17.60 26.13
N LEU A 9 29.48 -18.09 25.92
CA LEU A 9 28.36 -17.35 25.34
C LEU A 9 27.95 -16.23 26.30
N ASN A 10 27.59 -15.06 25.78
CA ASN A 10 27.33 -13.86 26.60
C ASN A 10 25.91 -13.79 27.19
N PHE A 11 25.37 -14.93 27.63
CA PHE A 11 23.98 -15.04 28.10
C PHE A 11 23.62 -14.08 29.22
N ASP A 12 24.50 -13.90 30.20
CA ASP A 12 24.32 -12.98 31.33
C ASP A 12 24.27 -11.50 30.88
N ILE A 13 25.05 -11.12 29.87
CA ILE A 13 24.99 -9.76 29.28
C ILE A 13 23.64 -9.56 28.58
N TYR A 14 23.19 -10.54 27.80
CA TYR A 14 21.91 -10.46 27.10
C TYR A 14 20.73 -10.42 28.08
N GLU A 15 20.69 -11.34 29.05
CA GLU A 15 19.65 -11.40 30.08
C GLU A 15 19.54 -10.07 30.84
N HIS A 16 20.68 -9.52 31.27
CA HIS A 16 20.71 -8.25 32.00
C HIS A 16 20.17 -7.08 31.17
N HIS A 17 20.70 -6.87 29.96
CA HIS A 17 20.36 -5.68 29.17
C HIS A 17 18.98 -5.76 28.54
N PHE A 18 18.55 -6.92 28.04
CA PHE A 18 17.18 -7.08 27.54
C PHE A 18 16.16 -7.03 28.68
N GLY A 19 16.50 -7.54 29.87
CA GLY A 19 15.68 -7.39 31.07
C GLY A 19 15.54 -5.92 31.48
N ALA A 20 16.63 -5.17 31.53
CA ALA A 20 16.61 -3.74 31.85
C ALA A 20 15.85 -2.91 30.80
N LEU A 21 16.06 -3.19 29.51
CA LEU A 21 15.31 -2.56 28.41
C LEU A 21 13.80 -2.83 28.52
N TYR A 22 13.42 -4.06 28.86
CA TYR A 22 12.02 -4.44 29.08
C TYR A 22 11.37 -3.60 30.17
N TYR A 23 11.99 -3.48 31.35
CA TYR A 23 11.43 -2.69 32.44
C TYR A 23 11.36 -1.20 32.12
N HIS A 24 12.35 -0.67 31.40
CA HIS A 24 12.37 0.73 30.97
C HIS A 24 11.26 1.04 29.96
N ILE A 25 11.06 0.18 28.96
CA ILE A 25 9.95 0.36 28.01
C ILE A 25 8.61 0.18 28.72
N LYS A 26 8.51 -0.77 29.65
CA LYS A 26 7.27 -0.98 30.43
C LYS A 26 6.89 0.25 31.27
N SER A 27 7.85 0.94 31.90
CA SER A 27 7.55 2.18 32.62
C SER A 27 7.06 3.28 31.68
N LEU A 28 7.66 3.41 30.50
CA LEU A 28 7.24 4.36 29.48
C LEU A 28 5.83 4.05 28.92
N ILE A 29 5.41 2.78 28.89
CA ILE A 29 4.01 2.39 28.54
C ILE A 29 3.03 2.86 29.63
N GLY A 30 3.38 2.72 30.92
CA GLY A 30 2.54 3.13 32.05
C GLY A 30 2.30 4.64 32.14
N GLU A 31 3.20 5.45 31.57
CA GLU A 31 3.05 6.92 31.46
C GLU A 31 2.33 7.36 30.17
N SER A 32 1.77 6.41 29.41
CA SER A 32 1.05 6.70 28.17
C SER A 32 -0.17 7.59 28.44
N PRO A 33 -0.40 8.67 27.66
CA PRO A 33 -1.54 9.57 27.82
C PRO A 33 -2.92 8.91 27.57
N ILE A 34 -2.94 7.63 27.19
CA ILE A 34 -4.14 6.82 26.97
C ILE A 34 -4.55 6.07 28.25
N TYR A 35 -3.63 5.92 29.21
CA TYR A 35 -3.86 5.24 30.47
C TYR A 35 -4.34 6.25 31.53
N ASP A 36 -5.56 6.76 31.37
CA ASP A 36 -6.23 7.54 32.41
C ASP A 36 -7.44 6.74 32.91
N GLU A 37 -7.30 6.11 34.09
CA GLU A 37 -8.27 5.18 34.68
C GLU A 37 -9.58 5.85 35.17
N THR A 38 -9.75 7.16 34.98
CA THR A 38 -10.88 7.91 35.54
C THR A 38 -11.66 8.67 34.48
N ILE A 39 -12.69 8.05 33.91
CA ILE A 39 -13.76 8.79 33.23
C ILE A 39 -15.11 8.15 33.60
N ASP A 40 -15.97 8.95 34.24
CA ASP A 40 -17.36 8.60 34.56
C ASP A 40 -18.16 8.36 33.26
N GLU A 41 -19.01 7.33 33.28
CA GLU A 41 -19.77 6.85 32.11
C GLU A 41 -20.70 7.91 31.48
N GLU A 42 -21.00 9.02 32.17
CA GLU A 42 -21.93 10.06 31.70
C GLU A 42 -21.31 11.03 30.66
N ASP A 43 -19.97 11.12 30.53
CA ASP A 43 -19.31 12.03 29.58
C ASP A 43 -19.12 11.45 28.15
N LEU A 44 -19.52 10.19 27.92
CA LEU A 44 -19.28 9.46 26.66
C LEU A 44 -20.23 9.82 25.50
N ILE A 45 -21.27 10.62 25.72
CA ILE A 45 -22.38 10.77 24.75
C ILE A 45 -22.08 11.78 23.63
N PHE A 46 -21.07 12.65 23.75
CA PHE A 46 -20.83 13.74 22.77
C PHE A 46 -19.41 13.91 22.21
N LEU A 47 -18.49 12.96 22.43
CA LEU A 47 -17.17 13.03 21.81
C LEU A 47 -17.11 12.23 20.49
N PRO A 48 -16.54 12.79 19.40
CA PRO A 48 -16.14 11.97 18.26
C PRO A 48 -15.20 10.88 18.79
N SER A 49 -15.46 9.63 18.42
CA SER A 49 -14.85 8.45 19.00
C SER A 49 -13.36 8.64 19.29
N LYS A 50 -12.96 8.61 20.57
CA LYS A 50 -11.56 8.60 21.05
C LYS A 50 -10.69 7.47 20.48
N HIS A 51 -11.22 6.65 19.57
CA HIS A 51 -10.55 5.51 18.95
C HIS A 51 -10.17 5.77 17.49
N LEU A 52 -10.45 6.98 16.98
CA LEU A 52 -10.02 7.41 15.66
C LEU A 52 -8.82 8.36 15.83
N PHE A 53 -7.61 7.85 15.61
CA PHE A 53 -6.41 8.68 15.55
C PHE A 53 -6.42 9.48 14.25
N ASP A 54 -6.73 10.78 14.34
CA ASP A 54 -6.38 11.71 13.27
C ASP A 54 -4.85 11.89 13.28
N ILE A 55 -4.22 11.65 12.13
CA ILE A 55 -2.77 11.74 11.92
C ILE A 55 -2.24 13.16 12.19
N GLY A 56 -3.12 14.18 12.21
CA GLY A 56 -2.77 15.55 12.60
C GLY A 56 -2.99 15.90 14.08
N ASN A 57 -3.56 14.99 14.89
CA ASN A 57 -3.94 15.29 16.27
C ASN A 57 -2.75 15.18 17.24
N VAL A 58 -2.83 15.92 18.34
CA VAL A 58 -1.92 15.89 19.49
C VAL A 58 -1.72 14.47 20.01
N GLU A 59 -2.76 13.64 20.05
CA GLU A 59 -2.68 12.23 20.49
C GLU A 59 -1.80 11.39 19.57
N PHE A 60 -1.91 11.56 18.24
CA PHE A 60 -1.04 10.89 17.27
C PHE A 60 0.41 11.39 17.36
N ASN A 61 0.61 12.70 17.53
CA ASN A 61 1.95 13.26 17.70
C ASN A 61 2.62 12.76 18.98
N ARG A 62 1.87 12.64 20.09
CA ARG A 62 2.35 12.03 21.34
C ARG A 62 2.70 10.56 21.14
N PHE A 63 1.87 9.81 20.42
CA PHE A 63 2.18 8.43 20.06
C PHE A 63 3.47 8.33 19.25
N LYS A 64 3.62 9.14 18.19
CA LYS A 64 4.84 9.16 17.37
C LYS A 64 6.07 9.53 18.17
N ALA A 65 5.95 10.48 19.10
CA ALA A 65 7.03 10.83 20.02
C ALA A 65 7.42 9.65 20.92
N GLN A 66 6.44 8.94 21.49
CA GLN A 66 6.66 7.76 22.32
C GLN A 66 7.30 6.60 21.52
N GLU A 67 6.85 6.37 20.28
CA GLU A 67 7.47 5.40 19.37
C GLU A 67 8.92 5.76 19.06
N SER A 68 9.22 7.04 18.84
CA SER A 68 10.58 7.53 18.61
C SER A 68 11.47 7.35 19.85
N GLU A 69 10.92 7.58 21.04
CA GLU A 69 11.60 7.37 22.31
C GLU A 69 11.92 5.88 22.52
N TYR A 70 10.97 4.96 22.25
CA TYR A 70 11.23 3.52 22.29
C TYR A 70 12.38 3.10 21.37
N ARG A 71 12.40 3.61 20.14
CA ARG A 71 13.46 3.32 19.16
C ARG A 71 14.83 3.77 19.67
N SER A 72 14.90 4.97 20.22
CA SER A 72 16.14 5.55 20.78
C SER A 72 16.69 4.69 21.93
N TRP A 73 15.82 4.25 22.84
CA TRP A 73 16.23 3.38 23.94
C TRP A 73 16.72 2.01 23.46
N ILE A 74 16.10 1.44 22.42
CA ILE A 74 16.59 0.17 21.85
C ILE A 74 18.01 0.33 21.30
N GLU A 75 18.29 1.41 20.56
CA GLU A 75 19.64 1.68 20.03
C GLU A 75 20.69 1.81 21.15
N ILE A 76 20.36 2.54 22.21
CA ILE A 76 21.23 2.69 23.39
C ILE A 76 21.53 1.35 24.06
N TYR A 77 20.51 0.50 24.25
CA TYR A 77 20.69 -0.79 24.90
C TYR A 77 21.42 -1.80 24.02
N ILE A 78 21.21 -1.77 22.70
CA ILE A 78 22.03 -2.56 21.77
C ILE A 78 23.49 -2.10 21.83
N PHE A 79 23.75 -0.79 21.81
CA PHE A 79 25.11 -0.26 21.96
C PHE A 79 25.79 -0.77 23.24
N LYS A 80 25.08 -0.76 24.38
CA LYS A 80 25.57 -1.31 25.66
C LYS A 80 25.85 -2.81 25.60
N ILE A 81 24.99 -3.58 24.93
CA ILE A 81 25.19 -5.02 24.72
C ILE A 81 26.47 -5.23 23.91
N ILE A 82 26.60 -4.57 22.75
CA ILE A 82 27.76 -4.70 21.87
C ILE A 82 29.05 -4.32 22.60
N LYS A 83 29.03 -3.20 23.34
CA LYS A 83 30.15 -2.76 24.16
C LYS A 83 30.62 -3.86 25.11
N ASN A 84 29.70 -4.40 25.91
CA ASN A 84 30.04 -5.38 26.94
C ASN A 84 30.55 -6.70 26.33
N ILE A 85 30.03 -7.14 25.18
CA ILE A 85 30.52 -8.36 24.51
C ILE A 85 31.91 -8.15 23.89
N LEU A 86 32.19 -6.95 23.34
CA LEU A 86 33.51 -6.59 22.82
C LEU A 86 34.55 -6.55 23.96
N GLU A 87 34.23 -5.87 25.06
CA GLU A 87 35.09 -5.80 26.26
C GLU A 87 35.42 -7.20 26.79
N ARG A 88 34.42 -8.08 26.92
CA ARG A 88 34.62 -9.44 27.43
C ARG A 88 35.51 -10.28 26.53
N LYS A 89 35.43 -10.10 25.22
CA LYS A 89 36.32 -10.76 24.25
C LYS A 89 37.65 -10.02 24.06
N SER A 90 37.89 -8.95 24.80
CA SER A 90 39.10 -8.12 24.70
C SER A 90 39.33 -7.57 23.28
N ILE A 91 38.23 -7.28 22.56
CA ILE A 91 38.28 -6.61 21.27
C ILE A 91 38.40 -5.11 21.55
N PHE A 92 39.41 -4.47 20.98
CA PHE A 92 39.64 -3.04 21.17
C PHE A 92 38.62 -2.21 20.39
N PHE A 93 38.08 -1.18 21.05
CA PHE A 93 37.21 -0.16 20.46
C PHE A 93 37.39 1.17 21.21
N GLU A 94 37.04 2.27 20.55
CA GLU A 94 36.95 3.60 21.16
C GLU A 94 35.50 4.11 21.03
N GLU A 95 34.94 4.63 22.13
CA GLU A 95 33.58 5.15 22.16
C GLU A 95 33.56 6.62 21.75
N HIS A 96 32.68 6.97 20.82
CA HIS A 96 32.45 8.35 20.43
C HIS A 96 31.00 8.77 20.73
N TYR A 97 30.85 10.03 21.16
CA TYR A 97 29.57 10.65 21.50
C TYR A 97 29.41 11.99 20.77
N TYR A 98 28.28 12.18 20.08
CA TYR A 98 27.99 13.38 19.30
C TYR A 98 26.79 14.12 19.89
N GLY A 99 27.04 15.25 20.58
CA GLY A 99 26.04 15.96 21.39
C GLY A 99 25.36 17.17 20.72
N ASP A 100 24.53 16.96 19.69
CA ASP A 100 23.80 18.02 18.99
C ASP A 100 22.26 17.89 18.99
N GLY A 101 21.70 17.08 19.89
CA GLY A 101 20.24 16.94 20.08
C GLY A 101 19.63 15.67 19.48
N THR A 102 20.43 14.88 18.76
CA THR A 102 20.18 13.46 18.46
C THR A 102 21.40 12.68 18.96
N GLU A 103 21.30 12.06 20.13
CA GLU A 103 22.42 11.33 20.77
C GLU A 103 22.80 10.09 19.93
N ALA A 104 23.68 10.27 18.96
CA ALA A 104 24.22 9.15 18.19
C ALA A 104 25.45 8.61 18.93
N TYR A 105 25.39 7.34 19.33
CA TYR A 105 26.52 6.59 19.86
C TYR A 105 27.21 5.81 18.73
N SER A 106 28.53 5.84 18.70
CA SER A 106 29.32 5.03 17.77
C SER A 106 30.56 4.45 18.41
N MET A 107 31.14 3.47 17.72
CA MET A 107 32.39 2.83 18.11
C MET A 107 33.38 2.89 16.96
N LEU A 108 34.58 3.34 17.22
CA LEU A 108 35.71 3.17 16.32
C LEU A 108 36.30 1.77 16.53
N LEU A 109 36.23 0.94 15.49
CA LEU A 109 36.82 -0.40 15.44
C LEU A 109 37.99 -0.41 14.47
N CYS A 110 38.95 -1.31 14.70
CA CYS A 110 40.11 -1.47 13.82
C CYS A 110 40.22 -2.89 13.21
N PRO A 111 39.19 -3.40 12.51
CA PRO A 111 39.27 -4.73 11.90
C PRO A 111 40.39 -4.76 10.84
N ASN A 112 41.32 -5.71 10.98
CA ASN A 112 42.44 -5.89 10.05
C ASN A 112 43.28 -4.62 9.79
N GLY A 113 43.33 -3.69 10.75
CA GLY A 113 44.08 -2.44 10.65
C GLY A 113 43.37 -1.30 9.91
N ILE A 114 42.09 -1.49 9.53
CA ILE A 114 41.25 -0.48 8.89
C ILE A 114 40.47 0.25 10.00
N ARG A 115 40.50 1.58 10.06
CA ARG A 115 39.74 2.40 11.01
C ARG A 115 38.29 2.50 10.53
N VAL A 116 37.38 1.83 11.21
CA VAL A 116 35.96 1.76 10.85
C VAL A 116 35.11 2.37 11.96
N GLU A 117 34.37 3.44 11.64
CA GLU A 117 33.37 3.99 12.53
C GLU A 117 32.07 3.19 12.42
N VAL A 118 31.54 2.70 13.54
CA VAL A 118 30.38 1.81 13.56
C VAL A 118 29.19 2.44 14.27
N PHE A 119 28.03 2.41 13.60
CA PHE A 119 26.75 2.85 14.13
C PHE A 119 25.74 1.70 14.16
N PHE A 120 24.91 1.64 15.21
CA PHE A 120 23.83 0.66 15.36
C PHE A 120 22.49 1.38 15.35
N LEU A 121 21.69 1.17 14.30
CA LEU A 121 20.42 1.88 14.10
C LEU A 121 19.24 0.91 14.05
N TYR A 122 18.13 1.26 14.70
CA TYR A 122 16.90 0.47 14.67
C TYR A 122 16.34 0.40 13.25
N ASP A 123 16.32 1.53 12.55
CA ASP A 123 15.99 1.65 11.15
C ASP A 123 16.58 2.95 10.57
N ILE A 124 16.62 3.09 9.25
CA ILE A 124 17.13 4.28 8.55
C ILE A 124 16.03 5.35 8.40
N SER A 125 14.81 5.05 8.86
CA SER A 125 13.66 5.94 8.87
C SER A 125 13.66 6.90 10.08
N TYR A 126 14.75 7.64 10.29
CA TYR A 126 14.73 8.75 11.25
C TYR A 126 13.93 9.92 10.64
N GLU A 127 12.76 10.19 11.24
CA GLU A 127 11.97 11.44 11.16
C GLU A 127 11.17 11.81 9.89
N SER A 128 11.07 11.02 8.82
CA SER A 128 10.06 11.33 7.79
C SER A 128 9.52 10.13 7.00
N ALA A 129 8.24 10.20 6.64
CA ALA A 129 7.57 9.27 5.71
C ALA A 129 8.05 9.40 4.25
N SER A 130 9.08 10.21 3.99
CA SER A 130 9.74 10.29 2.69
C SER A 130 11.03 9.49 2.73
N ASN A 131 11.14 8.51 1.83
CA ASN A 131 12.28 7.61 1.63
C ASN A 131 13.60 8.30 1.19
N THR A 132 13.88 9.53 1.65
CA THR A 132 14.88 10.43 1.01
C THR A 132 16.02 10.95 1.89
N ASP A 133 16.23 10.44 3.11
CA ASP A 133 17.26 11.03 4.01
C ASP A 133 18.44 10.13 4.37
N TYR A 134 18.73 9.05 3.61
CA TYR A 134 20.02 8.37 3.71
C TYR A 134 21.19 9.35 3.46
N ASP A 135 21.05 10.27 2.51
CA ASP A 135 22.07 11.28 2.23
C ASP A 135 22.26 12.26 3.39
N LYS A 136 21.21 12.59 4.15
CA LYS A 136 21.34 13.46 5.33
C LYS A 136 21.98 12.70 6.50
N ILE A 137 21.58 11.45 6.71
CA ILE A 137 22.19 10.57 7.71
C ILE A 137 23.67 10.36 7.37
N SER A 138 24.00 9.96 6.15
CA SER A 138 25.37 9.78 5.66
C SER A 138 26.23 11.05 5.80
N LYS A 139 25.71 12.22 5.43
CA LYS A 139 26.41 13.49 5.64
C LYS A 139 26.60 13.85 7.12
N SER A 140 25.59 13.60 7.94
CA SER A 140 25.66 13.83 9.40
C SER A 140 26.69 12.92 10.05
N LEU A 141 26.66 11.62 9.72
CA LEU A 141 27.61 10.63 10.23
C LEU A 141 29.04 10.88 9.71
N HIS A 142 29.20 11.29 8.45
CA HIS A 142 30.50 11.67 7.91
C HIS A 142 31.06 12.92 8.57
N ALA A 143 30.23 13.95 8.83
CA ALA A 143 30.65 15.13 9.59
C ALA A 143 31.05 14.81 11.04
N LYS A 144 30.61 13.65 11.55
CA LYS A 144 30.90 13.14 12.89
C LYS A 144 32.14 12.23 12.91
N ALA A 145 32.44 11.53 11.82
CA ALA A 145 33.55 10.57 11.73
C ALA A 145 34.81 11.19 11.10
N ASP A 146 35.72 11.68 11.95
CA ASP A 146 37.01 12.22 11.50
C ASP A 146 38.07 11.11 11.37
N ASN A 147 38.81 11.12 10.25
CA ASN A 147 40.01 10.30 10.05
C ASN A 147 39.72 8.78 10.13
N VAL A 148 38.65 8.32 9.47
CA VAL A 148 38.27 6.91 9.32
C VAL A 148 38.35 6.46 7.87
N ASP A 149 38.65 5.19 7.67
CA ASP A 149 38.73 4.57 6.35
C ASP A 149 37.33 4.19 5.85
N GLU A 150 36.43 3.76 6.75
CA GLU A 150 35.05 3.35 6.43
C GLU A 150 34.07 3.72 7.57
N ILE A 151 32.80 3.88 7.21
CA ILE A 151 31.67 4.04 8.13
C ILE A 151 30.70 2.88 7.90
N HIS A 152 30.46 2.07 8.93
CA HIS A 152 29.55 0.92 8.87
C HIS A 152 28.29 1.20 9.69
N ILE A 153 27.13 1.06 9.06
CA ILE A 153 25.83 1.17 9.69
C ILE A 153 25.23 -0.23 9.78
N PHE A 154 25.06 -0.74 11.00
CA PHE A 154 24.35 -1.99 11.25
C PHE A 154 22.90 -1.72 11.60
N ILE A 155 21.98 -2.17 10.72
CA ILE A 155 20.54 -2.09 10.98
C ILE A 155 20.12 -3.29 11.83
N LEU A 156 19.27 -3.07 12.84
CA LEU A 156 18.68 -4.11 13.69
C LEU A 156 17.63 -4.97 12.95
N ARG A 157 18.01 -5.60 11.83
CA ARG A 157 17.19 -6.50 11.01
C ARG A 157 17.99 -7.73 10.61
N ASP A 158 17.29 -8.88 10.50
CA ASP A 158 17.86 -10.16 10.07
C ASP A 158 18.37 -10.11 8.61
N ALA A 159 17.71 -9.34 7.75
CA ALA A 159 18.10 -9.14 6.35
C ALA A 159 17.65 -7.76 5.86
N ILE A 160 18.33 -7.26 4.82
CA ILE A 160 17.95 -6.05 4.09
C ILE A 160 17.51 -6.49 2.69
N HIS A 161 16.28 -6.15 2.27
CA HIS A 161 15.82 -6.47 0.93
C HIS A 161 16.65 -5.70 -0.11
N PHE A 162 16.93 -6.34 -1.25
CA PHE A 162 17.77 -5.77 -2.32
C PHE A 162 17.24 -4.41 -2.82
N VAL A 163 15.93 -4.21 -2.86
CA VAL A 163 15.31 -2.93 -3.25
C VAL A 163 15.57 -1.83 -2.23
N ASP A 164 15.52 -2.16 -0.93
CA ASP A 164 15.82 -1.20 0.14
C ASP A 164 17.32 -0.84 0.12
N LEU A 165 18.18 -1.85 -0.05
CA LEU A 165 19.63 -1.66 -0.19
C LEU A 165 19.97 -0.83 -1.44
N ALA A 166 19.28 -1.05 -2.56
CA ALA A 166 19.44 -0.28 -3.78
C ALA A 166 18.96 1.17 -3.62
N ASN A 167 17.85 1.41 -2.90
CA ASN A 167 17.39 2.78 -2.62
C ASN A 167 18.32 3.53 -1.65
N LEU A 168 18.92 2.81 -0.70
CA LEU A 168 19.93 3.33 0.23
C LEU A 168 21.25 3.69 -0.49
N VAL A 169 21.71 2.84 -1.40
CA VAL A 169 22.99 3.01 -2.12
C VAL A 169 22.86 3.95 -3.34
N ASN A 170 21.70 4.01 -4.00
CA ASN A 170 21.48 4.85 -5.19
C ASN A 170 21.03 6.30 -4.86
N GLY A 171 21.09 6.73 -3.60
CA GLY A 171 21.01 8.15 -3.25
C GLY A 171 22.13 8.94 -3.95
N ASN A 172 21.82 10.12 -4.48
CA ASN A 172 22.69 10.92 -5.36
C ASN A 172 23.92 11.54 -4.65
N SER A 173 24.43 10.97 -3.55
CA SER A 173 25.58 11.51 -2.84
C SER A 173 26.93 11.01 -3.40
N GLU A 174 27.87 11.93 -3.54
CA GLU A 174 29.30 11.66 -3.84
C GLU A 174 29.93 10.68 -2.81
N LEU A 175 29.36 10.57 -1.60
CA LEU A 175 29.81 9.68 -0.53
C LEU A 175 29.55 8.19 -0.82
N ASN A 176 28.47 7.87 -1.54
CA ASN A 176 28.18 6.51 -2.00
C ASN A 176 29.08 6.09 -3.17
N GLN A 177 29.45 7.04 -4.04
CA GLN A 177 30.33 6.76 -5.19
C GLN A 177 31.76 6.39 -4.76
N ASN A 178 32.19 6.81 -3.57
CA ASN A 178 33.51 6.50 -3.01
C ASN A 178 33.52 5.28 -2.07
N GLY A 179 32.37 4.68 -1.76
CA GLY A 179 32.27 3.47 -0.93
C GLY A 179 32.60 3.67 0.57
N LEU A 180 32.61 4.90 1.05
CA LEU A 180 32.97 5.25 2.44
C LEU A 180 31.92 4.76 3.44
N VAL A 181 30.63 4.91 3.14
CA VAL A 181 29.53 4.49 4.01
C VAL A 181 28.94 3.18 3.51
N LYS A 182 28.80 2.20 4.40
CA LYS A 182 28.30 0.86 4.10
C LYS A 182 27.21 0.47 5.09
N VAL A 183 26.20 -0.24 4.61
CA VAL A 183 25.04 -0.65 5.40
C VAL A 183 24.94 -2.17 5.43
N PHE A 184 24.78 -2.72 6.63
CA PHE A 184 24.75 -4.16 6.86
C PHE A 184 23.60 -4.55 7.80
N PRO A 185 23.03 -5.76 7.67
CA PRO A 185 22.20 -6.32 8.72
C PRO A 185 23.04 -6.61 9.97
N ILE A 186 22.44 -6.52 11.15
CA ILE A 186 23.14 -6.75 12.44
C ILE A 186 23.81 -8.13 12.50
N LYS A 187 23.27 -9.15 11.81
CA LYS A 187 23.92 -10.47 11.69
C LYS A 187 25.35 -10.39 11.17
N SER A 188 25.62 -9.49 10.23
CA SER A 188 26.95 -9.30 9.66
C SER A 188 27.97 -8.85 10.70
N PHE A 189 27.57 -8.03 11.67
CA PHE A 189 28.44 -7.63 12.78
C PHE A 189 28.90 -8.86 13.59
N PHE A 190 27.94 -9.70 13.99
CA PHE A 190 28.24 -10.91 14.76
C PHE A 190 29.14 -11.88 13.99
N LEU A 191 28.90 -12.06 12.69
CA LEU A 191 29.75 -12.92 11.86
C LEU A 191 31.16 -12.33 11.62
N GLN A 192 31.32 -11.02 11.69
CA GLN A 192 32.60 -10.33 11.48
C GLN A 192 33.49 -10.38 12.74
N TYR A 193 32.90 -10.22 13.93
CA TYR A 193 33.65 -10.09 15.20
C TYR A 193 33.52 -11.31 16.12
N PHE A 194 32.55 -12.18 15.87
CA PHE A 194 32.22 -13.37 16.68
C PHE A 194 31.87 -14.55 15.75
N ASP A 195 30.99 -15.46 16.20
CA ASP A 195 30.54 -16.62 15.43
C ASP A 195 29.00 -16.68 15.31
N GLU A 196 28.52 -17.65 14.53
CA GLU A 196 27.08 -17.86 14.33
C GLU A 196 26.37 -18.33 15.62
N ALA A 197 27.07 -18.97 16.55
CA ALA A 197 26.49 -19.40 17.83
C ALA A 197 26.16 -18.19 18.72
N GLU A 198 27.04 -17.20 18.75
CA GLU A 198 26.83 -15.94 19.46
C GLU A 198 25.65 -15.15 18.88
N TYR A 199 25.53 -15.08 17.54
CA TYR A 199 24.37 -14.47 16.89
C TYR A 199 23.07 -15.17 17.26
N ASN A 200 23.05 -16.51 17.22
CA ASN A 200 21.88 -17.31 17.55
C ASN A 200 21.45 -17.11 19.02
N SER A 201 22.41 -16.90 19.92
CA SER A 201 22.14 -16.50 21.30
C SER A 201 21.53 -15.09 21.36
N PHE A 202 22.16 -14.09 20.74
CA PHE A 202 21.64 -12.72 20.74
C PHE A 202 20.20 -12.66 20.19
N ILE A 203 19.93 -13.30 19.06
CA ILE A 203 18.61 -13.24 18.41
C ILE A 203 17.54 -13.97 19.22
N SER A 204 17.88 -15.01 19.99
CA SER A 204 16.90 -15.68 20.85
C SER A 204 16.43 -14.75 21.98
N PHE A 205 17.34 -14.03 22.64
CA PHE A 205 16.99 -13.05 23.66
C PHE A 205 16.25 -11.84 23.08
N ALA A 206 16.66 -11.36 21.89
CA ALA A 206 15.96 -10.29 21.20
C ALA A 206 14.51 -10.68 20.84
N ARG A 207 14.29 -11.93 20.39
CA ARG A 207 12.96 -12.47 20.11
C ARG A 207 12.11 -12.61 21.37
N GLU A 208 12.68 -13.14 22.45
CA GLU A 208 11.97 -13.23 23.73
C GLU A 208 11.56 -11.84 24.25
N PHE A 209 12.48 -10.87 24.21
CA PHE A 209 12.18 -9.48 24.54
C PHE A 209 11.06 -8.91 23.67
N HIS A 210 11.11 -9.14 22.35
CA HIS A 210 10.08 -8.69 21.42
C HIS A 210 8.72 -9.30 21.74
N GLU A 211 8.64 -10.63 21.95
CA GLU A 211 7.40 -11.31 22.32
C GLU A 211 6.81 -10.75 23.63
N ARG A 212 7.66 -10.53 24.64
CA ARG A 212 7.24 -9.96 25.92
C ARG A 212 6.70 -8.54 25.78
N ILE A 213 7.42 -7.64 25.08
CA ILE A 213 6.96 -6.27 24.86
C ILE A 213 5.71 -6.23 23.98
N MET A 214 5.62 -7.05 22.94
CA MET A 214 4.43 -7.09 22.07
C MET A 214 3.17 -7.55 22.80
N SER A 215 3.30 -8.29 23.90
CA SER A 215 2.17 -8.63 24.78
C SER A 215 1.71 -7.46 25.67
N GLU A 216 2.59 -6.48 25.90
CA GLU A 216 2.34 -5.31 26.76
C GLU A 216 1.91 -4.07 25.92
N ILE A 217 2.32 -3.98 24.64
CA ILE A 217 1.89 -2.93 23.72
C ILE A 217 0.40 -3.12 23.39
N THR A 218 -0.44 -2.23 23.92
CA THR A 218 -1.89 -2.42 23.98
C THR A 218 -2.66 -2.10 22.69
N TYR A 219 -2.04 -1.45 21.69
CA TYR A 219 -2.74 -0.99 20.50
C TYR A 219 -2.01 -1.29 19.19
N LYS A 220 -2.79 -1.65 18.17
CA LYS A 220 -2.35 -1.85 16.78
C LYS A 220 -3.21 -0.99 15.85
N THR A 221 -2.58 -0.30 14.91
CA THR A 221 -3.29 0.53 13.92
C THR A 221 -3.88 -0.35 12.82
N VAL A 222 -5.15 -0.13 12.46
CA VAL A 222 -5.79 -0.79 11.32
C VAL A 222 -5.79 0.16 10.12
N ILE A 223 -5.34 -0.34 8.96
CA ILE A 223 -5.29 0.44 7.72
C ILE A 223 -6.67 0.43 7.06
N ILE A 224 -7.28 1.62 6.95
CA ILE A 224 -8.48 1.83 6.15
C ILE A 224 -8.04 2.38 4.78
N PRO A 225 -8.42 1.74 3.65
CA PRO A 225 -7.96 2.17 2.34
C PRO A 225 -8.59 3.51 1.95
N SER A 226 -7.75 4.43 1.45
CA SER A 226 -8.24 5.61 0.73
C SER A 226 -8.91 5.19 -0.59
N LYS A 227 -9.69 6.08 -1.21
CA LYS A 227 -10.29 5.82 -2.53
C LYS A 227 -9.24 5.44 -3.58
N ASN A 228 -8.09 6.11 -3.58
CA ASN A 228 -7.00 5.85 -4.52
C ASN A 228 -6.35 4.49 -4.26
N THR A 229 -6.10 4.17 -3.00
CA THR A 229 -5.57 2.86 -2.58
C THR A 229 -6.52 1.73 -2.96
N LEU A 230 -7.82 1.93 -2.77
CA LEU A 230 -8.83 0.94 -3.15
C LEU A 230 -8.87 0.73 -4.67
N SER A 231 -8.71 1.80 -5.45
CA SER A 231 -8.61 1.71 -6.91
C SER A 231 -7.38 0.90 -7.35
N ALA A 232 -6.20 1.21 -6.78
CA ALA A 232 -4.98 0.47 -7.06
C ALA A 232 -5.10 -1.01 -6.63
N PHE A 233 -5.77 -1.27 -5.51
CA PHE A 233 -6.04 -2.61 -5.02
C PHE A 233 -6.92 -3.42 -5.98
N ARG A 234 -7.97 -2.81 -6.55
CA ARG A 234 -8.81 -3.45 -7.57
C ARG A 234 -8.02 -3.81 -8.81
N THR A 235 -7.15 -2.93 -9.30
CA THR A 235 -6.25 -3.22 -10.43
C THR A 235 -5.36 -4.41 -10.11
N LYS A 236 -4.69 -4.41 -8.95
CA LYS A 236 -3.85 -5.53 -8.49
C LYS A 236 -4.62 -6.86 -8.45
N LYS A 237 -5.85 -6.85 -7.91
CA LYS A 237 -6.68 -8.06 -7.85
C LYS A 237 -7.19 -8.48 -9.23
N SER A 238 -7.44 -7.54 -10.14
CA SER A 238 -7.79 -7.86 -11.53
C SER A 238 -6.65 -8.56 -12.25
N GLU A 239 -5.42 -8.06 -12.11
CA GLU A 239 -4.22 -8.71 -12.66
C GLU A 239 -4.03 -10.11 -12.09
N MET A 240 -4.16 -10.25 -10.77
CA MET A 240 -4.11 -11.55 -10.08
C MET A 240 -5.12 -12.54 -10.67
N LEU A 241 -6.39 -12.13 -10.86
CA LEU A 241 -7.44 -12.98 -11.41
C LEU A 241 -7.17 -13.33 -12.87
N GLN A 242 -6.67 -12.38 -13.66
CA GLN A 242 -6.36 -12.61 -15.06
C GLN A 242 -5.26 -13.67 -15.26
N THR A 243 -4.24 -13.69 -14.38
CA THR A 243 -3.10 -14.60 -14.48
C THR A 243 -3.19 -15.83 -13.58
N MET A 244 -4.31 -16.00 -12.87
CA MET A 244 -4.48 -17.08 -11.90
C MET A 244 -4.50 -18.44 -12.58
N ASP A 245 -3.86 -19.44 -11.98
CA ASP A 245 -4.04 -20.84 -12.36
C ASP A 245 -5.38 -21.36 -11.82
N TYR A 246 -6.44 -21.24 -12.64
CA TYR A 246 -7.77 -21.73 -12.31
C TYR A 246 -7.83 -23.24 -12.14
N LYS A 247 -6.85 -23.97 -12.66
CA LYS A 247 -6.72 -25.42 -12.46
C LYS A 247 -6.21 -25.76 -11.07
N ALA A 248 -5.40 -24.90 -10.46
CA ALA A 248 -4.90 -25.10 -9.09
C ALA A 248 -6.01 -24.99 -8.03
N ILE A 249 -7.01 -24.12 -8.26
CA ILE A 249 -8.18 -23.99 -7.36
C ILE A 249 -9.33 -24.94 -7.71
N PHE A 250 -9.18 -25.69 -8.80
CA PHE A 250 -10.19 -26.62 -9.30
C PHE A 250 -10.54 -27.73 -8.30
N ASP A 251 -9.55 -28.20 -7.55
CA ASP A 251 -9.68 -29.35 -6.66
C ASP A 251 -10.61 -29.09 -5.46
N TYR A 252 -10.83 -27.82 -5.08
CA TYR A 252 -11.70 -27.46 -3.95
C TYR A 252 -13.19 -27.49 -4.27
N GLY A 253 -13.59 -27.31 -5.54
CA GLY A 253 -14.99 -27.16 -5.94
C GLY A 253 -15.47 -28.15 -7.01
N LYS A 254 -14.57 -29.00 -7.53
CA LYS A 254 -14.88 -29.94 -8.61
C LYS A 254 -15.90 -30.99 -8.18
N SER A 255 -16.96 -31.12 -8.99
CA SER A 255 -17.68 -32.39 -9.07
C SER A 255 -16.94 -33.34 -10.00
N GLY A 256 -16.89 -34.65 -9.68
CA GLY A 256 -16.27 -35.67 -10.54
C GLY A 256 -16.82 -35.74 -11.98
N PHE A 257 -17.86 -34.97 -12.29
CA PHE A 257 -18.56 -34.93 -13.58
C PHE A 257 -18.09 -33.83 -14.54
N LEU A 258 -17.30 -32.84 -14.09
CA LEU A 258 -16.77 -31.80 -15.00
C LEU A 258 -15.60 -32.36 -15.81
N THR A 259 -15.76 -32.39 -17.14
CA THR A 259 -14.67 -32.83 -18.03
C THR A 259 -13.66 -31.72 -18.27
N ASN A 260 -12.44 -32.10 -18.67
CA ASN A 260 -11.41 -31.13 -19.06
C ASN A 260 -11.87 -30.27 -20.25
N GLU A 261 -12.66 -30.81 -21.16
CA GLU A 261 -13.21 -30.05 -22.29
C GLU A 261 -14.21 -28.98 -21.82
N ASP A 262 -15.11 -29.33 -20.89
CA ASP A 262 -16.03 -28.35 -20.28
C ASP A 262 -15.25 -27.28 -19.51
N PHE A 263 -14.21 -27.67 -18.77
CA PHE A 263 -13.35 -26.75 -18.04
C PHE A 263 -12.69 -25.74 -18.97
N LEU A 264 -12.05 -26.19 -20.05
CA LEU A 264 -11.40 -25.31 -21.03
C LEU A 264 -12.39 -24.36 -21.72
N LYS A 265 -13.63 -24.80 -21.94
CA LYS A 265 -14.69 -23.92 -22.48
C LYS A 265 -15.09 -22.81 -21.49
N VAL A 266 -15.22 -23.16 -20.21
CA VAL A 266 -15.50 -22.19 -19.14
C VAL A 266 -14.33 -21.22 -19.01
N GLU A 267 -13.10 -21.73 -18.98
CA GLU A 267 -11.87 -20.94 -18.88
C GLU A 267 -11.72 -19.97 -20.06
N GLY A 268 -11.89 -20.46 -21.29
CA GLY A 268 -11.91 -19.63 -22.49
C GLY A 268 -12.94 -18.51 -22.38
N LYS A 269 -14.22 -18.83 -22.11
CA LYS A 269 -15.26 -17.79 -21.95
C LYS A 269 -14.96 -16.83 -20.80
N PHE A 270 -14.39 -17.29 -19.70
CA PHE A 270 -14.09 -16.46 -18.55
C PHE A 270 -12.97 -15.45 -18.86
N LEU A 271 -11.87 -15.91 -19.47
CA LEU A 271 -10.70 -15.08 -19.77
C LEU A 271 -10.92 -14.21 -21.03
N GLU A 272 -11.44 -14.78 -22.11
CA GLU A 272 -11.66 -14.07 -23.38
C GLU A 272 -12.66 -12.93 -23.24
N ASN A 273 -13.75 -13.15 -22.49
CA ASN A 273 -14.75 -12.10 -22.21
C ASN A 273 -14.40 -11.24 -20.99
N LYS A 274 -13.18 -11.38 -20.44
CA LYS A 274 -12.70 -10.61 -19.28
C LYS A 274 -13.67 -10.63 -18.09
N MET A 275 -14.29 -11.77 -17.84
CA MET A 275 -15.31 -11.94 -16.81
C MET A 275 -14.78 -11.63 -15.40
N TYR A 276 -13.47 -11.77 -15.17
CA TYR A 276 -12.81 -11.36 -13.93
C TYR A 276 -12.99 -9.87 -13.60
N LEU A 277 -13.25 -8.99 -14.59
CA LEU A 277 -13.55 -7.58 -14.35
C LEU A 277 -14.87 -7.37 -13.61
N ALA A 278 -15.83 -8.29 -13.75
CA ALA A 278 -17.06 -8.24 -12.96
C ALA A 278 -16.75 -8.36 -11.47
N MET A 279 -15.72 -9.12 -11.08
CA MET A 279 -15.35 -9.32 -9.67
C MET A 279 -14.73 -8.07 -9.03
N THR A 280 -14.07 -7.23 -9.83
CA THR A 280 -13.34 -6.03 -9.38
C THR A 280 -14.05 -4.72 -9.74
N GLY A 281 -15.24 -4.82 -10.35
CA GLY A 281 -16.11 -3.71 -10.72
C GLY A 281 -16.87 -3.08 -9.55
N LYS A 282 -17.90 -2.29 -9.85
CA LYS A 282 -18.65 -1.49 -8.86
C LYS A 282 -20.01 -2.08 -8.47
N ASN A 283 -20.28 -3.33 -8.84
CA ASN A 283 -21.50 -4.01 -8.43
C ASN A 283 -21.39 -4.41 -6.94
N ASP A 284 -22.52 -4.57 -6.26
CA ASP A 284 -22.55 -4.91 -4.82
C ASP A 284 -21.78 -6.19 -4.49
N PHE A 285 -21.86 -7.21 -5.36
CA PHE A 285 -21.10 -8.45 -5.20
C PHE A 285 -19.59 -8.21 -5.29
N SER A 286 -19.17 -7.32 -6.20
CA SER A 286 -17.77 -6.93 -6.39
C SER A 286 -17.25 -6.15 -5.16
N GLU A 287 -18.05 -5.23 -4.62
CA GLU A 287 -17.70 -4.49 -3.39
C GLU A 287 -17.51 -5.43 -2.20
N SER A 288 -18.41 -6.40 -2.01
CA SER A 288 -18.30 -7.41 -0.96
C SER A 288 -17.06 -8.29 -1.15
N PHE A 289 -16.77 -8.70 -2.39
CA PHE A 289 -15.58 -9.49 -2.73
C PHE A 289 -14.28 -8.71 -2.46
N ILE A 290 -14.17 -7.47 -2.94
CA ILE A 290 -12.99 -6.62 -2.74
C ILE A 290 -12.78 -6.31 -1.26
N SER A 291 -13.85 -6.08 -0.50
CA SER A 291 -13.75 -5.88 0.95
C SER A 291 -13.20 -7.15 1.63
N ALA A 292 -13.70 -8.33 1.28
CA ALA A 292 -13.20 -9.59 1.82
C ALA A 292 -11.72 -9.84 1.45
N GLU A 293 -11.33 -9.59 0.20
CA GLU A 293 -9.92 -9.70 -0.24
C GLU A 293 -9.01 -8.70 0.47
N TRP A 294 -9.48 -7.47 0.74
CA TRP A 294 -8.71 -6.47 1.49
C TRP A 294 -8.46 -6.92 2.92
N LEU A 295 -9.53 -7.34 3.61
CA LEU A 295 -9.44 -7.88 4.97
C LEU A 295 -8.56 -9.14 5.00
N PHE A 296 -8.66 -9.99 3.98
CA PHE A 296 -7.80 -11.15 3.83
C PHE A 296 -6.33 -10.76 3.69
N ASP A 297 -5.99 -9.82 2.80
CA ASP A 297 -4.61 -9.39 2.61
C ASP A 297 -4.02 -8.77 3.91
N ILE A 298 -4.78 -7.92 4.61
CA ILE A 298 -4.33 -7.28 5.87
C ILE A 298 -4.23 -8.30 7.00
N TYR A 299 -5.33 -8.98 7.32
CA TYR A 299 -5.44 -9.72 8.57
C TYR A 299 -4.82 -11.10 8.48
N SER A 300 -4.80 -11.73 7.30
CA SER A 300 -4.15 -13.03 7.17
C SER A 300 -2.64 -12.91 7.42
N HIS A 301 -1.96 -11.86 6.97
CA HIS A 301 -0.50 -11.77 7.13
C HIS A 301 -0.05 -11.23 8.50
N SER A 302 -0.94 -10.59 9.26
CA SER A 302 -0.52 -9.69 10.35
C SER A 302 -1.16 -9.96 11.71
N MET A 303 -2.30 -10.67 11.78
CA MET A 303 -3.14 -10.72 12.99
C MET A 303 -3.71 -12.13 13.25
N GLY A 304 -2.83 -13.12 13.45
CA GLY A 304 -3.19 -14.54 13.56
C GLY A 304 -4.14 -14.93 14.69
N GLU A 305 -4.38 -14.06 15.68
CA GLU A 305 -5.23 -14.31 16.85
C GLU A 305 -6.61 -13.64 16.77
N LEU A 306 -6.89 -12.82 15.75
CA LEU A 306 -8.21 -12.24 15.58
C LEU A 306 -9.17 -13.25 14.96
N GLU A 307 -10.43 -13.16 15.37
CA GLU A 307 -11.54 -13.90 14.78
C GLU A 307 -11.86 -13.31 13.39
N LEU A 308 -11.90 -14.17 12.36
CA LEU A 308 -11.92 -13.77 10.95
C LEU A 308 -13.24 -14.11 10.24
N THR A 309 -14.33 -14.36 10.97
CA THR A 309 -15.67 -14.63 10.40
C THR A 309 -16.12 -13.51 9.48
N GLY A 310 -15.71 -12.26 9.72
CA GLY A 310 -16.00 -11.12 8.83
C GLY A 310 -15.52 -11.33 7.39
N ILE A 311 -14.35 -11.95 7.19
CA ILE A 311 -13.81 -12.26 5.86
C ILE A 311 -14.69 -13.29 5.15
N ILE A 312 -15.02 -14.36 5.87
CA ILE A 312 -15.85 -15.46 5.38
C ILE A 312 -17.25 -14.95 5.03
N SER A 313 -17.83 -14.11 5.88
CA SER A 313 -19.12 -13.44 5.63
C SER A 313 -19.08 -12.59 4.36
N GLY A 314 -18.00 -11.84 4.14
CA GLY A 314 -17.80 -11.06 2.92
C GLY A 314 -17.78 -11.93 1.66
N TYR A 315 -17.00 -13.02 1.66
CA TYR A 315 -16.99 -13.97 0.54
C TYR A 315 -18.37 -14.60 0.31
N LEU A 316 -19.05 -15.01 1.38
CA LEU A 316 -20.38 -15.58 1.33
C LEU A 316 -21.40 -14.61 0.72
N LYS A 317 -21.46 -13.40 1.25
CA LYS A 317 -22.33 -12.35 0.74
C LYS A 317 -22.07 -12.06 -0.73
N SER A 318 -20.81 -12.06 -1.15
CA SER A 318 -20.42 -11.73 -2.52
C SER A 318 -21.02 -12.68 -3.56
N ILE A 319 -20.96 -14.01 -3.37
CA ILE A 319 -21.55 -14.96 -4.33
C ILE A 319 -23.07 -14.92 -4.27
N GLU A 320 -23.68 -14.77 -3.09
CA GLU A 320 -25.14 -14.66 -2.98
C GLU A 320 -25.65 -13.45 -3.78
N GLN A 321 -24.97 -12.30 -3.66
CA GLN A 321 -25.26 -11.10 -4.45
C GLN A 321 -25.01 -11.30 -5.95
N LEU A 322 -23.96 -12.04 -6.35
CA LEU A 322 -23.74 -12.40 -7.76
C LEU A 322 -24.90 -13.24 -8.30
N MET A 323 -25.32 -14.26 -7.57
CA MET A 323 -26.41 -15.14 -7.97
C MET A 323 -27.73 -14.34 -8.07
N TYR A 324 -27.98 -13.45 -7.11
CA TYR A 324 -29.13 -12.55 -7.15
C TYR A 324 -29.09 -11.65 -8.39
N LYS A 325 -27.93 -11.07 -8.72
CA LYS A 325 -27.73 -10.28 -9.93
C LYS A 325 -28.02 -11.10 -11.20
N ILE A 326 -27.59 -12.36 -11.26
CA ILE A 326 -27.89 -13.25 -12.40
C ILE A 326 -29.39 -13.50 -12.54
N VAL A 327 -30.12 -13.66 -11.44
CA VAL A 327 -31.58 -13.73 -11.48
C VAL A 327 -32.15 -12.45 -12.10
N GLN A 328 -31.76 -11.27 -11.59
CA GLN A 328 -32.21 -9.96 -12.09
C GLN A 328 -31.96 -9.77 -13.59
N LEU A 329 -30.79 -10.20 -14.10
CA LEU A 329 -30.43 -10.14 -15.52
C LEU A 329 -31.37 -10.96 -16.43
N ASN A 330 -32.21 -11.81 -15.85
CA ASN A 330 -33.12 -12.70 -16.57
C ASN A 330 -34.60 -12.38 -16.30
N ILE A 331 -34.89 -11.17 -15.83
CA ILE A 331 -36.26 -10.64 -15.70
C ILE A 331 -36.96 -10.57 -17.06
N ASP A 332 -38.27 -10.84 -17.07
CA ASP A 332 -39.14 -10.82 -18.25
C ASP A 332 -38.77 -11.84 -19.36
N LYS A 333 -37.85 -12.78 -19.11
CA LYS A 333 -37.45 -13.82 -20.08
C LYS A 333 -38.31 -15.08 -20.07
N GLY A 334 -39.44 -15.07 -19.34
CA GLY A 334 -40.35 -16.20 -19.24
C GLY A 334 -39.90 -17.31 -18.29
N PHE A 335 -38.89 -17.07 -17.47
CA PHE A 335 -38.48 -18.01 -16.43
C PHE A 335 -39.37 -17.91 -15.19
N SER A 336 -39.41 -18.97 -14.41
CA SER A 336 -40.12 -18.98 -13.12
C SER A 336 -39.15 -19.12 -11.96
N ILE A 337 -39.42 -18.40 -10.88
CA ILE A 337 -38.66 -18.46 -9.63
C ILE A 337 -39.61 -18.63 -8.44
N ARG A 338 -39.09 -19.16 -7.33
CA ARG A 338 -39.85 -19.29 -6.09
C ARG A 338 -40.16 -17.90 -5.53
N SER A 339 -41.41 -17.68 -5.12
CA SER A 339 -41.82 -16.48 -4.40
C SER A 339 -41.42 -16.58 -2.92
N ASN A 340 -41.22 -15.44 -2.26
CA ASN A 340 -40.92 -15.39 -0.84
C ASN A 340 -42.06 -16.00 0.02
N ARG A 341 -41.79 -16.17 1.32
CA ARG A 341 -42.75 -16.79 2.25
C ARG A 341 -44.07 -16.03 2.33
N GLN A 342 -44.05 -14.71 2.24
CA GLN A 342 -45.25 -13.86 2.29
C GLN A 342 -46.17 -14.10 1.08
N ASN A 343 -45.59 -14.52 -0.05
CA ASN A 343 -46.30 -14.81 -1.30
C ASN A 343 -46.59 -16.31 -1.50
N GLY A 344 -46.48 -17.12 -0.44
CA GLY A 344 -46.92 -18.52 -0.43
C GLY A 344 -45.91 -19.56 -0.94
N ASN A 345 -44.63 -19.21 -1.09
CA ASN A 345 -43.57 -20.13 -1.56
C ASN A 345 -43.87 -20.84 -2.90
N ARG A 346 -44.68 -20.24 -3.77
CA ARG A 346 -45.06 -20.83 -5.07
C ARG A 346 -44.09 -20.40 -6.17
N ARG A 347 -44.01 -21.15 -7.27
CA ARG A 347 -43.30 -20.69 -8.46
C ARG A 347 -44.14 -19.64 -9.18
N ILE A 348 -43.55 -18.47 -9.42
CA ILE A 348 -44.13 -17.37 -10.19
C ILE A 348 -43.25 -17.07 -11.39
N GLN A 349 -43.83 -16.60 -12.49
CA GLN A 349 -43.06 -16.11 -13.62
C GLN A 349 -42.30 -14.85 -13.20
N TYR A 350 -41.00 -14.76 -13.44
CA TYR A 350 -40.20 -13.62 -13.01
C TYR A 350 -40.33 -12.45 -13.98
N THR A 351 -41.02 -11.40 -13.54
CA THR A 351 -41.28 -10.20 -14.32
C THR A 351 -40.99 -8.94 -13.50
N LYS A 352 -40.89 -7.78 -14.16
CA LYS A 352 -40.72 -6.48 -13.47
C LYS A 352 -41.80 -6.23 -12.42
N ASP A 353 -43.04 -6.59 -12.72
CA ASP A 353 -44.20 -6.35 -11.84
C ASP A 353 -44.16 -7.14 -10.53
N ASN A 354 -43.39 -8.23 -10.47
CA ASN A 354 -43.29 -9.09 -9.29
C ASN A 354 -41.85 -9.29 -8.80
N ALA A 355 -40.95 -8.38 -9.19
CA ALA A 355 -39.53 -8.48 -8.87
C ALA A 355 -39.26 -8.54 -7.36
N GLU A 356 -40.05 -7.83 -6.55
CA GLU A 356 -39.95 -7.80 -5.09
C GLU A 356 -40.55 -9.04 -4.40
N MET A 357 -41.32 -9.85 -5.13
CA MET A 357 -42.01 -11.03 -4.58
C MET A 357 -41.12 -12.27 -4.55
N ILE A 358 -39.92 -12.21 -5.14
CA ILE A 358 -39.04 -13.38 -5.28
C ILE A 358 -38.39 -13.76 -3.94
N ASP A 359 -38.16 -15.05 -3.76
CA ASP A 359 -37.34 -15.57 -2.68
C ASP A 359 -35.86 -15.32 -3.02
N GLY A 360 -35.28 -14.29 -2.39
CA GLY A 360 -33.86 -13.94 -2.54
C GLY A 360 -32.91 -14.82 -1.74
N THR A 361 -33.38 -15.86 -1.05
CA THR A 361 -32.50 -16.75 -0.30
C THR A 361 -31.63 -17.59 -1.24
N LEU A 362 -30.40 -17.88 -0.80
CA LEU A 362 -29.41 -18.68 -1.54
C LEU A 362 -29.97 -19.99 -2.12
N GLY A 363 -30.88 -20.65 -1.41
CA GLY A 363 -31.53 -21.88 -1.89
C GLY A 363 -32.37 -21.66 -3.16
N SER A 364 -33.19 -20.61 -3.17
CA SER A 364 -34.01 -20.22 -4.32
C SER A 364 -33.14 -19.75 -5.50
N LEU A 365 -32.10 -18.95 -5.21
CA LEU A 365 -31.15 -18.48 -6.21
C LEU A 365 -30.39 -19.64 -6.86
N ASN A 366 -29.94 -20.62 -6.07
CA ASN A 366 -29.25 -21.81 -6.57
C ASN A 366 -30.17 -22.67 -7.47
N GLU A 367 -31.42 -22.86 -7.05
CA GLU A 367 -32.42 -23.57 -7.84
C GLU A 367 -32.64 -22.92 -9.21
N PHE A 368 -32.66 -21.58 -9.27
CA PHE A 368 -32.82 -20.84 -10.52
C PHE A 368 -31.60 -20.97 -11.43
N ILE A 369 -30.40 -20.63 -10.97
CA ILE A 369 -29.21 -20.61 -11.84
C ILE A 369 -28.80 -22.01 -12.31
N THR A 370 -29.14 -23.05 -11.53
CA THR A 370 -28.87 -24.45 -11.86
C THR A 370 -30.08 -25.19 -12.44
N SER A 371 -31.13 -24.47 -12.83
CA SER A 371 -32.35 -25.03 -13.42
C SER A 371 -32.09 -25.68 -14.78
N LYS A 372 -32.77 -26.80 -15.04
CA LYS A 372 -32.81 -27.41 -16.37
C LYS A 372 -33.73 -26.66 -17.33
N GLU A 373 -34.72 -25.96 -16.79
CA GLU A 373 -35.70 -25.18 -17.52
C GLU A 373 -35.11 -23.84 -17.99
N ALA A 374 -34.34 -23.17 -17.13
CA ALA A 374 -33.72 -21.89 -17.46
C ALA A 374 -32.57 -22.01 -18.49
N LYS A 375 -31.91 -23.18 -18.54
CA LYS A 375 -30.83 -23.52 -19.50
C LYS A 375 -29.73 -22.46 -19.62
N LEU A 376 -29.40 -21.78 -18.52
CA LEU A 376 -28.41 -20.70 -18.51
C LEU A 376 -26.96 -21.21 -18.68
N ALA A 377 -26.69 -22.45 -18.26
CA ALA A 377 -25.35 -23.02 -18.25
C ALA A 377 -24.94 -23.62 -19.60
N LEU A 378 -23.64 -23.52 -19.93
CA LEU A 378 -23.06 -24.04 -21.18
C LEU A 378 -23.31 -25.54 -21.39
N SER A 379 -23.29 -26.33 -20.31
CA SER A 379 -23.52 -27.76 -20.38
C SER A 379 -24.14 -28.30 -19.09
N ALA A 380 -24.74 -29.49 -19.18
CA ALA A 380 -25.28 -30.18 -18.01
C ALA A 380 -24.20 -30.51 -16.96
N LYS A 381 -22.94 -30.69 -17.40
CA LYS A 381 -21.79 -30.97 -16.54
C LYS A 381 -21.33 -29.72 -15.80
N VAL A 382 -21.24 -28.58 -16.50
CA VAL A 382 -20.97 -27.26 -15.88
C VAL A 382 -22.02 -26.95 -14.82
N ARG A 383 -23.30 -27.12 -15.14
CA ARG A 383 -24.40 -26.94 -14.19
C ARG A 383 -24.31 -27.86 -12.97
N GLY A 384 -23.96 -29.13 -13.18
CA GLY A 384 -23.75 -30.08 -12.09
C GLY A 384 -22.59 -29.68 -11.18
N CYS A 385 -21.49 -29.20 -11.77
CA CYS A 385 -20.33 -28.72 -11.04
C CYS A 385 -20.65 -27.45 -10.25
N MET A 386 -21.37 -26.50 -10.84
CA MET A 386 -21.84 -25.29 -10.17
C MET A 386 -22.71 -25.62 -8.95
N ASN A 387 -23.70 -26.50 -9.11
CA ASN A 387 -24.55 -26.92 -8.00
C ASN A 387 -23.74 -27.62 -6.88
N HIS A 388 -22.76 -28.46 -7.25
CA HIS A 388 -21.87 -29.09 -6.29
C HIS A 388 -21.01 -28.07 -5.52
N ALA A 389 -20.38 -27.13 -6.23
CA ALA A 389 -19.54 -26.10 -5.64
C ALA A 389 -20.34 -25.21 -4.69
N ILE A 390 -21.55 -24.78 -5.09
CA ILE A 390 -22.45 -23.99 -4.24
C ILE A 390 -22.82 -24.78 -3.00
N SER A 391 -23.14 -26.08 -3.15
CA SER A 391 -23.44 -26.95 -2.02
C SER A 391 -22.27 -27.03 -1.04
N GLN A 392 -21.04 -27.28 -1.50
CA GLN A 392 -19.86 -27.30 -0.62
C GLN A 392 -19.67 -25.97 0.09
N TRP A 393 -19.83 -24.88 -0.64
CA TRP A 393 -19.64 -23.53 -0.13
C TRP A 393 -20.69 -23.14 0.91
N THR A 394 -21.95 -23.56 0.74
CA THR A 394 -23.01 -23.36 1.75
C THR A 394 -22.76 -24.09 3.06
N ARG A 395 -21.92 -25.13 3.08
CA ARG A 395 -21.57 -25.84 4.33
C ARG A 395 -20.85 -24.91 5.30
N TYR A 396 -20.13 -23.91 4.81
CA TYR A 396 -19.49 -22.92 5.67
C TYR A 396 -20.51 -22.03 6.39
N GLN A 397 -21.74 -21.86 5.89
CA GLN A 397 -22.81 -21.22 6.66
C GLN A 397 -23.44 -22.19 7.68
N ARG A 398 -23.61 -23.46 7.30
CA ARG A 398 -24.38 -24.45 8.08
C ARG A 398 -23.60 -25.14 9.19
N ASN A 399 -22.29 -25.27 9.06
CA ASN A 399 -21.45 -25.99 10.02
C ASN A 399 -21.19 -25.22 11.33
N GLY A 400 -21.92 -24.13 11.59
CA GLY A 400 -21.80 -23.37 12.83
C GLY A 400 -20.65 -22.38 12.87
N TYR A 401 -19.95 -22.13 11.76
CA TYR A 401 -18.92 -21.10 11.67
C TYR A 401 -19.45 -19.70 12.00
N PHE A 402 -20.72 -19.41 11.70
CA PHE A 402 -21.37 -18.15 12.11
C PHE A 402 -21.90 -18.13 13.55
N HIS A 403 -21.98 -19.28 14.21
CA HIS A 403 -22.83 -19.43 15.40
C HIS A 403 -22.17 -20.18 16.57
N LYS A 404 -21.05 -20.86 16.35
CA LYS A 404 -20.46 -21.84 17.29
C LYS A 404 -18.93 -21.83 17.31
N HIS A 405 -18.27 -21.47 16.22
CA HIS A 405 -16.83 -21.61 16.07
C HIS A 405 -16.21 -20.31 15.56
N ASN A 406 -15.32 -19.72 16.36
CA ASN A 406 -14.42 -18.65 15.94
C ASN A 406 -13.43 -19.20 14.91
N LEU A 407 -13.08 -18.40 13.91
CA LEU A 407 -12.16 -18.82 12.85
C LEU A 407 -10.90 -17.98 12.87
N TYR A 408 -9.79 -18.67 13.02
CA TYR A 408 -8.46 -18.08 13.01
C TYR A 408 -7.74 -18.50 11.74
N LYS A 409 -6.65 -17.79 11.40
CA LYS A 409 -5.85 -18.15 10.21
C LYS A 409 -5.33 -19.60 10.26
N GLN A 410 -4.98 -20.07 11.45
CA GLN A 410 -4.42 -21.41 11.67
C GLN A 410 -5.40 -22.54 11.29
N ASP A 411 -6.69 -22.25 11.17
CA ASP A 411 -7.71 -23.25 10.85
C ASP A 411 -7.73 -23.64 9.36
N ASN A 412 -6.95 -22.96 8.50
CA ASN A 412 -6.91 -23.09 7.03
C ASN A 412 -8.27 -22.88 6.30
N LYS A 413 -9.37 -22.69 7.05
CA LYS A 413 -10.73 -22.58 6.52
C LYS A 413 -10.97 -21.34 5.69
N ILE A 414 -10.23 -20.27 5.97
CA ILE A 414 -10.32 -19.00 5.25
C ILE A 414 -9.74 -19.17 3.84
N ASP A 415 -8.62 -19.88 3.71
CA ASP A 415 -8.02 -20.17 2.41
C ASP A 415 -8.88 -21.14 1.59
N GLU A 416 -9.47 -22.15 2.24
CA GLU A 416 -10.43 -23.04 1.60
C GLU A 416 -11.64 -22.27 1.04
N ILE A 417 -12.30 -21.43 1.86
CA ILE A 417 -13.50 -20.71 1.41
C ILE A 417 -13.15 -19.64 0.37
N ARG A 418 -11.99 -18.99 0.48
CA ARG A 418 -11.49 -18.06 -0.54
C ARG A 418 -11.31 -18.78 -1.87
N SER A 419 -10.61 -19.91 -1.87
CA SER A 419 -10.38 -20.72 -3.07
C SER A 419 -11.69 -21.19 -3.71
N LEU A 420 -12.63 -21.65 -2.89
CA LEU A 420 -13.95 -22.07 -3.35
C LEU A 420 -14.79 -20.89 -3.87
N THR A 421 -14.66 -19.71 -3.28
CA THR A 421 -15.33 -18.48 -3.75
C THR A 421 -14.78 -18.04 -5.10
N LEU A 422 -13.46 -18.04 -5.27
CA LEU A 422 -12.82 -17.77 -6.56
C LEU A 422 -13.26 -18.78 -7.63
N PHE A 423 -13.32 -20.07 -7.28
CA PHE A 423 -13.82 -21.10 -8.17
C PHE A 423 -15.30 -20.90 -8.53
N LEU A 424 -16.13 -20.46 -7.58
CA LEU A 424 -17.54 -20.16 -7.82
C LEU A 424 -17.72 -18.98 -8.77
N TYR A 425 -16.97 -17.89 -8.59
CA TYR A 425 -16.96 -16.79 -9.55
C TYR A 425 -16.57 -17.28 -10.96
N PHE A 426 -15.49 -18.07 -11.05
CA PHE A 426 -15.02 -18.66 -12.28
C PHE A 426 -16.09 -19.51 -12.99
N ILE A 427 -16.67 -20.49 -12.29
CA ILE A 427 -17.64 -21.42 -12.90
C ILE A 427 -18.98 -20.74 -13.20
N ILE A 428 -19.39 -19.74 -12.41
CA ILE A 428 -20.64 -19.00 -12.63
C ILE A 428 -20.48 -18.03 -13.80
N LEU A 429 -19.47 -17.18 -13.78
CA LEU A 429 -19.30 -16.16 -14.83
C LEU A 429 -18.79 -16.76 -16.16
N GLY A 430 -17.93 -17.78 -16.11
CA GLY A 430 -17.45 -18.47 -17.31
C GLY A 430 -18.42 -19.54 -17.82
N GLY A 431 -19.24 -20.11 -16.94
CA GLY A 431 -20.11 -21.25 -17.25
C GLY A 431 -21.56 -20.91 -17.59
N LEU A 432 -21.93 -19.63 -17.54
CA LEU A 432 -23.23 -19.13 -17.99
C LEU A 432 -23.11 -18.34 -19.30
N GLU A 433 -24.23 -18.21 -20.01
CA GLU A 433 -24.31 -17.36 -21.20
C GLU A 433 -24.88 -15.98 -20.88
N PHE A 434 -24.21 -14.94 -21.38
CA PHE A 434 -24.59 -13.55 -21.20
C PHE A 434 -24.68 -12.85 -22.55
N SER A 435 -25.70 -11.99 -22.72
CA SER A 435 -25.76 -11.05 -23.83
C SER A 435 -24.85 -9.85 -23.59
N SER A 436 -24.53 -9.08 -24.64
CA SER A 436 -23.74 -7.85 -24.53
C SER A 436 -24.32 -6.82 -23.54
N ILE A 437 -25.64 -6.74 -23.44
CA ILE A 437 -26.34 -5.88 -22.46
C ILE A 437 -26.06 -6.38 -21.04
N GLN A 438 -26.15 -7.69 -20.82
CA GLN A 438 -25.91 -8.29 -19.51
C GLN A 438 -24.46 -8.16 -19.07
N LEU A 439 -23.50 -8.26 -20.00
CA LEU A 439 -22.08 -8.00 -19.71
C LEU A 439 -21.87 -6.59 -19.17
N LYS A 440 -22.48 -5.58 -19.81
CA LYS A 440 -22.41 -4.17 -19.33
C LYS A 440 -23.04 -4.01 -17.96
N GLU A 441 -24.16 -4.67 -17.67
CA GLU A 441 -24.78 -4.66 -16.35
C GLU A 441 -23.96 -5.39 -15.26
N LEU A 442 -23.10 -6.34 -15.66
CA LEU A 442 -22.10 -6.96 -14.79
C LEU A 442 -20.86 -6.07 -14.59
N GLY A 443 -20.79 -4.92 -15.25
CA GLY A 443 -19.64 -4.01 -15.21
C GLY A 443 -18.51 -4.40 -16.17
N ILE A 444 -18.77 -5.32 -17.10
CA ILE A 444 -17.86 -5.70 -18.18
C ILE A 444 -18.21 -4.81 -19.36
N HIS A 445 -17.48 -3.72 -19.50
CA HIS A 445 -17.60 -2.85 -20.65
C HIS A 445 -16.73 -3.43 -21.77
N ASP A 446 -17.30 -3.56 -22.98
CA ASP A 446 -16.50 -3.75 -24.20
C ASP A 446 -15.35 -2.73 -24.13
N GLU A 447 -14.14 -3.13 -24.53
CA GLU A 447 -13.04 -2.18 -24.72
C GLU A 447 -13.33 -1.27 -25.93
N GLU A 448 -14.40 -0.51 -25.86
CA GLU A 448 -14.43 0.85 -26.33
C GLU A 448 -14.55 1.72 -25.10
N VAL A 449 -13.44 2.38 -24.81
CA VAL A 449 -13.44 3.61 -24.03
C VAL A 449 -13.81 3.29 -22.58
N ILE A 450 -12.77 3.07 -21.75
CA ILE A 450 -12.66 3.90 -20.55
C ILE A 450 -13.08 5.26 -21.08
N VAL A 451 -14.25 5.76 -20.67
CA VAL A 451 -14.49 7.18 -20.76
C VAL A 451 -13.41 7.73 -19.85
N LYS A 452 -12.20 7.90 -20.41
CA LYS A 452 -11.36 9.03 -20.14
C LYS A 452 -12.39 10.12 -20.18
N GLU A 453 -12.72 10.65 -19.01
CA GLU A 453 -13.54 11.83 -18.91
C GLU A 453 -13.17 12.67 -20.10
N LYS A 454 -14.13 12.82 -21.03
CA LYS A 454 -13.89 13.41 -22.33
C LYS A 454 -13.12 14.68 -22.04
N PHE A 455 -11.84 14.72 -22.41
CA PHE A 455 -10.87 15.69 -21.90
C PHE A 455 -11.54 17.06 -21.81
N ASN A 456 -11.92 17.45 -20.60
CA ASN A 456 -12.75 18.62 -20.40
C ASN A 456 -11.83 19.76 -20.00
N ILE A 457 -11.52 20.61 -20.96
CA ILE A 457 -10.67 21.77 -20.76
C ILE A 457 -11.17 22.66 -19.62
N ASP A 458 -12.49 22.72 -19.38
CA ASP A 458 -13.08 23.50 -18.29
C ASP A 458 -12.71 22.95 -16.91
N SER A 459 -12.71 21.62 -16.76
CA SER A 459 -12.33 20.94 -15.51
C SER A 459 -10.83 21.11 -15.23
N VAL A 460 -10.00 20.91 -16.27
CA VAL A 460 -8.55 21.11 -16.17
C VAL A 460 -8.23 22.58 -15.87
N TYR A 461 -8.98 23.52 -16.46
CA TYR A 461 -8.85 24.95 -16.19
C TYR A 461 -9.21 25.33 -14.75
N ILE A 462 -10.29 24.78 -14.19
CA ILE A 462 -10.64 25.01 -12.78
C ILE A 462 -9.50 24.56 -11.86
N ASN A 463 -8.92 23.38 -12.13
CA ASN A 463 -7.80 22.85 -11.36
C ASN A 463 -6.55 23.73 -11.52
N PHE A 464 -6.21 24.10 -12.76
CA PHE A 464 -5.11 25.00 -13.07
C PHE A 464 -5.25 26.35 -12.36
N LYS A 465 -6.43 26.97 -12.44
CA LYS A 465 -6.73 28.26 -11.80
C LYS A 465 -6.60 28.20 -10.28
N ASN A 466 -7.16 27.17 -9.66
CA ASN A 466 -7.09 26.99 -8.21
C ASN A 466 -5.65 26.74 -7.74
N TRP A 467 -4.91 25.91 -8.47
CA TRP A 467 -3.51 25.65 -8.22
C TRP A 467 -2.66 26.92 -8.37
N PHE A 468 -2.80 27.63 -9.49
CA PHE A 468 -1.96 28.79 -9.78
C PHE A 468 -2.27 29.97 -8.86
N ASN A 469 -3.53 30.17 -8.47
CA ASN A 469 -3.90 31.18 -7.46
C ASN A 469 -3.30 30.89 -6.09
N LYS A 470 -3.21 29.62 -5.68
CA LYS A 470 -2.54 29.22 -4.43
C LYS A 470 -1.04 29.49 -4.52
N ALA A 471 -0.41 29.10 -5.62
CA ALA A 471 1.00 29.35 -5.87
C ALA A 471 1.34 30.85 -5.80
N LEU A 472 0.56 31.69 -6.47
CA LEU A 472 0.75 33.15 -6.45
C LEU A 472 0.48 33.81 -5.08
N LYS A 473 -0.29 33.16 -4.20
CA LYS A 473 -0.67 33.70 -2.90
C LYS A 473 0.27 33.27 -1.78
N PHE A 474 0.74 32.03 -1.82
CA PHE A 474 1.44 31.39 -0.70
C PHE A 474 2.86 30.95 -1.03
N ASP A 475 3.11 30.54 -2.28
CA ASP A 475 4.34 29.83 -2.64
C ASP A 475 5.31 30.69 -3.47
N LEU A 476 4.86 31.83 -3.99
CA LEU A 476 5.65 32.71 -4.85
C LEU A 476 5.77 34.12 -4.24
N PRO A 477 6.90 34.82 -4.49
CA PRO A 477 7.09 36.20 -4.04
C PRO A 477 6.09 37.17 -4.69
N ILE A 478 5.92 38.34 -4.08
CA ILE A 478 4.98 39.38 -4.55
C ILE A 478 5.30 39.85 -5.98
N GLU A 479 6.60 39.98 -6.30
CA GLU A 479 7.12 40.26 -7.64
C GLU A 479 7.81 39.02 -8.17
N ILE A 480 7.42 38.57 -9.38
CA ILE A 480 7.88 37.33 -9.97
C ILE A 480 8.77 37.67 -11.17
N PRO A 481 10.10 37.53 -11.05
CA PRO A 481 11.04 37.83 -12.13
C PRO A 481 10.71 37.01 -13.38
N GLY A 482 10.43 35.72 -13.23
CA GLY A 482 9.86 34.90 -14.29
C GLY A 482 9.55 33.48 -13.80
N LEU A 483 8.73 32.74 -14.55
CA LEU A 483 8.38 31.36 -14.23
C LEU A 483 8.77 30.40 -15.35
N VAL A 484 9.18 29.20 -14.98
CA VAL A 484 9.30 28.05 -15.87
C VAL A 484 8.18 27.08 -15.55
N PHE A 485 7.34 26.82 -16.54
CA PHE A 485 6.35 25.77 -16.54
C PHE A 485 6.96 24.53 -17.19
N MET A 486 7.29 23.54 -16.38
CA MET A 486 7.94 22.31 -16.83
C MET A 486 6.94 21.16 -16.87
N VAL A 487 6.73 20.61 -18.07
CA VAL A 487 5.87 19.46 -18.30
C VAL A 487 6.69 18.18 -18.24
N SER A 488 6.32 17.27 -17.33
CA SER A 488 6.98 15.98 -17.13
C SER A 488 5.98 14.84 -17.06
N SER A 489 6.36 13.65 -17.54
CA SER A 489 5.57 12.42 -17.40
C SER A 489 6.10 11.56 -16.24
N HIS A 490 5.27 11.27 -15.24
CA HIS A 490 5.62 10.39 -14.11
C HIS A 490 4.50 9.36 -13.90
N ASN A 491 4.85 8.07 -13.76
CA ASN A 491 3.89 6.97 -13.54
C ASN A 491 2.68 6.92 -14.51
N GLY A 492 2.88 7.30 -15.78
CA GLY A 492 1.78 7.32 -16.77
C GLY A 492 0.89 8.56 -16.71
N GLU A 493 1.32 9.63 -16.04
CA GLU A 493 0.58 10.89 -15.90
C GLU A 493 1.43 12.10 -16.33
N TRP A 494 0.82 13.05 -17.05
CA TRP A 494 1.41 14.35 -17.34
C TRP A 494 1.21 15.32 -16.18
N GLN A 495 2.30 15.94 -15.74
CA GLN A 495 2.32 16.90 -14.64
C GLN A 495 2.95 18.22 -15.08
N LEU A 496 2.47 19.32 -14.53
CA LEU A 496 3.00 20.67 -14.70
C LEU A 496 3.67 21.12 -13.40
N ASN A 497 4.96 21.41 -13.49
CA ASN A 497 5.76 21.98 -12.41
C ASN A 497 5.99 23.46 -12.66
N ALA A 498 5.96 24.28 -11.61
CA ALA A 498 6.30 25.70 -11.69
C ALA A 498 7.58 25.99 -10.92
N TYR A 499 8.55 26.57 -11.60
CA TYR A 499 9.82 27.00 -11.00
C TYR A 499 10.02 28.50 -11.19
N LEU A 500 10.59 29.15 -10.18
CA LEU A 500 10.92 30.57 -10.24
C LEU A 500 12.29 30.79 -10.89
N LEU A 501 12.38 31.73 -11.82
CA LEU A 501 13.65 32.22 -12.37
C LEU A 501 14.27 33.28 -11.46
N LYS A 502 15.60 33.23 -11.28
CA LYS A 502 16.36 34.29 -10.58
C LYS A 502 16.27 35.62 -11.33
N VAL A 503 16.38 35.57 -12.66
CA VAL A 503 16.28 36.74 -13.56
C VAL A 503 15.57 36.32 -14.85
N PHE A 504 14.69 37.17 -15.37
CA PHE A 504 14.08 36.97 -16.68
C PHE A 504 14.63 37.98 -17.70
N ASP A 505 15.23 37.46 -18.77
CA ASP A 505 15.62 38.26 -19.94
C ASP A 505 14.87 37.74 -21.16
N ARG A 506 13.90 38.54 -21.62
CA ARG A 506 13.09 38.22 -22.80
C ARG A 506 13.94 37.86 -24.03
N LYS A 507 15.14 38.46 -24.19
CA LYS A 507 16.02 38.20 -25.34
C LYS A 507 16.58 36.77 -25.34
N LYS A 508 16.75 36.14 -24.17
CA LYS A 508 17.17 34.73 -24.04
C LYS A 508 16.13 33.76 -24.63
N TYR A 509 14.84 34.15 -24.60
CA TYR A 509 13.71 33.27 -24.89
C TYR A 509 12.98 33.58 -26.23
N ILE A 510 13.50 34.50 -27.05
CA ILE A 510 12.90 34.93 -28.34
C ILE A 510 13.39 34.11 -29.57
N SER A 511 14.27 33.11 -29.39
CA SER A 511 14.83 32.36 -30.53
C SER A 511 13.74 31.74 -31.43
N LYS A 512 13.76 32.08 -32.73
CA LYS A 512 12.81 31.63 -33.77
C LYS A 512 13.05 30.20 -34.27
N LYS A 513 13.99 29.46 -33.68
CA LYS A 513 14.23 28.05 -33.95
C LYS A 513 14.33 27.37 -32.60
N TYR A 514 13.50 26.35 -32.36
CA TYR A 514 13.60 25.42 -31.23
C TYR A 514 15.07 25.00 -31.04
N GLN A 515 15.80 25.72 -30.20
CA GLN A 515 17.18 25.42 -29.88
C GLN A 515 17.13 24.78 -28.50
N LEU A 516 17.61 23.54 -28.42
CA LEU A 516 17.83 22.83 -27.16
C LEU A 516 18.65 23.74 -26.24
N LEU A 517 18.02 24.30 -25.21
CA LEU A 517 18.74 24.76 -24.04
C LEU A 517 18.74 23.60 -23.04
N ASN A 518 19.94 23.18 -22.65
CA ASN A 518 20.16 22.21 -21.59
C ASN A 518 19.56 22.79 -20.29
N GLY A 519 18.93 21.97 -19.44
CA GLY A 519 18.30 22.44 -18.19
C GLY A 519 19.24 23.23 -17.25
N GLU A 520 20.56 23.10 -17.44
CA GLU A 520 21.63 23.83 -16.77
C GLU A 520 21.64 25.36 -17.04
N TYR A 521 20.95 25.83 -18.09
CA TYR A 521 20.84 27.26 -18.41
C TYR A 521 19.64 27.96 -17.76
N LEU A 522 18.74 27.21 -17.12
CA LEU A 522 17.65 27.77 -16.35
C LEU A 522 18.20 28.19 -14.98
N GLU A 523 18.42 29.49 -14.80
CA GLU A 523 18.84 30.07 -13.52
C GLU A 523 17.68 30.00 -12.50
N LEU A 524 17.29 28.79 -12.07
CA LEU A 524 16.19 28.55 -11.14
C LEU A 524 16.55 29.02 -9.73
N SER A 525 15.55 29.56 -9.01
CA SER A 525 15.64 29.83 -7.58
C SER A 525 15.38 28.54 -6.78
N HIS A 526 16.26 28.22 -5.82
CA HIS A 526 16.16 27.01 -5.01
C HIS A 526 15.22 27.14 -3.79
N LEU A 527 14.55 28.29 -3.62
CA LEU A 527 13.82 28.63 -2.40
C LEU A 527 12.31 28.39 -2.44
N TYR A 528 11.72 28.11 -3.62
CA TYR A 528 10.27 28.05 -3.78
C TYR A 528 9.85 26.69 -4.35
N ASN A 529 9.06 25.95 -3.57
CA ASN A 529 8.57 24.63 -3.94
C ASN A 529 7.06 24.71 -4.21
N VAL A 530 6.68 24.91 -5.47
CA VAL A 530 5.27 24.89 -5.89
C VAL A 530 4.87 23.43 -6.12
N GLN A 531 3.80 22.98 -5.46
CA GLN A 531 3.26 21.64 -5.67
C GLN A 531 2.98 21.39 -7.16
N SER A 532 3.32 20.21 -7.69
CA SER A 532 3.02 19.87 -9.08
C SER A 532 1.52 19.75 -9.35
N LEU A 533 1.07 20.16 -10.53
CA LEU A 533 -0.30 20.02 -11.00
C LEU A 533 -0.43 18.82 -11.94
N TYR A 534 -1.36 17.91 -11.65
CA TYR A 534 -1.78 16.88 -12.59
C TYR A 534 -2.55 17.51 -13.77
N LEU A 535 -2.17 17.16 -15.00
CA LEU A 535 -2.84 17.61 -16.22
C LEU A 535 -3.78 16.54 -16.78
N CYS A 536 -3.23 15.39 -17.16
CA CYS A 536 -3.98 14.27 -17.76
C CYS A 536 -3.12 13.00 -17.79
N ALA A 537 -3.71 11.86 -18.17
CA ALA A 537 -2.96 10.63 -18.44
C ALA A 537 -1.96 10.81 -19.61
N ALA A 538 -0.86 10.07 -19.58
CA ALA A 538 0.25 10.15 -20.54
C ALA A 538 -0.03 9.48 -21.89
N ASP A 539 -1.27 9.56 -22.35
CA ASP A 539 -1.78 8.91 -23.54
C ASP A 539 -2.02 9.88 -24.71
N ILE A 540 -1.75 11.17 -24.49
CA ILE A 540 -1.68 12.21 -25.51
C ILE A 540 -0.23 12.59 -25.80
N ALA A 541 0.04 13.02 -27.03
CA ALA A 541 1.38 13.35 -27.48
C ALA A 541 1.92 14.60 -26.78
N GLU A 542 3.24 14.68 -26.60
CA GLU A 542 3.95 15.80 -25.93
C GLU A 542 3.52 17.19 -26.45
N LEU A 543 3.42 17.34 -27.78
CA LEU A 543 2.95 18.57 -28.43
C LEU A 543 1.51 18.94 -28.03
N GLN A 544 0.63 17.95 -27.84
CA GLN A 544 -0.77 18.19 -27.45
C GLN A 544 -0.88 18.67 -25.99
N VAL A 545 0.05 18.26 -25.12
CA VAL A 545 0.13 18.74 -23.73
C VAL A 545 0.65 20.17 -23.68
N VAL A 546 1.64 20.50 -24.53
CA VAL A 546 2.13 21.88 -24.69
C VAL A 546 0.99 22.80 -25.15
N ASP A 547 0.24 22.40 -26.18
CA ASP A 547 -0.93 23.15 -26.67
C ASP A 547 -2.02 23.31 -25.59
N LEU A 548 -2.18 22.30 -24.71
CA LEU A 548 -3.10 22.39 -23.58
C LEU A 548 -2.65 23.47 -22.59
N VAL A 549 -1.41 23.41 -22.11
CA VAL A 549 -0.91 24.36 -21.10
C VAL A 549 -0.98 25.80 -21.63
N GLU A 550 -0.72 26.01 -22.92
CA GLU A 550 -0.91 27.31 -23.57
C GLU A 550 -2.35 27.78 -23.51
N LYS A 551 -3.33 26.93 -23.86
CA LYS A 551 -4.74 27.29 -23.77
C LYS A 551 -5.16 27.63 -22.34
N LEU A 552 -4.70 26.87 -21.34
CA LEU A 552 -4.99 27.14 -19.93
C LEU A 552 -4.44 28.50 -19.50
N LEU A 553 -3.21 28.82 -19.91
CA LEU A 553 -2.58 30.12 -19.66
C LEU A 553 -3.31 31.27 -20.36
N ASP A 554 -3.75 31.10 -21.60
CA ASP A 554 -4.47 32.13 -22.34
C ASP A 554 -5.84 32.44 -21.70
N ILE A 555 -6.57 31.42 -21.27
CA ILE A 555 -7.84 31.59 -20.52
C ILE A 555 -7.55 32.32 -19.21
N TYR A 556 -6.52 31.89 -18.46
CA TYR A 556 -6.16 32.51 -17.18
C TYR A 556 -5.77 33.98 -17.34
N LYS A 557 -5.01 34.32 -18.38
CA LYS A 557 -4.65 35.71 -18.69
C LYS A 557 -5.85 36.59 -19.00
N ALA A 558 -6.83 36.05 -19.71
CA ALA A 558 -8.05 36.78 -20.02
C ALA A 558 -8.84 37.10 -18.74
N GLU A 559 -8.89 36.17 -17.78
CA GLU A 559 -9.63 36.32 -16.51
C GLU A 559 -8.87 37.10 -15.43
N HIS A 560 -7.53 37.02 -15.38
CA HIS A 560 -6.72 37.43 -14.24
C HIS A 560 -5.59 38.43 -14.58
N LYS A 561 -5.89 39.45 -15.41
CA LYS A 561 -4.92 40.47 -15.87
C LYS A 561 -4.06 41.09 -14.75
N ILE A 562 -4.66 41.43 -13.61
CA ILE A 562 -3.96 42.08 -12.49
C ILE A 562 -2.91 41.14 -11.87
N LEU A 563 -3.23 39.84 -11.75
CA LEU A 563 -2.29 38.85 -11.22
C LEU A 563 -1.15 38.59 -12.21
N MET A 564 -1.46 38.56 -13.51
CA MET A 564 -0.45 38.35 -14.55
C MET A 564 0.56 39.50 -14.67
N ASN A 565 0.19 40.73 -14.27
CA ASN A 565 1.11 41.87 -14.24
C ASN A 565 2.24 41.71 -13.19
N LYS A 566 2.10 40.78 -12.24
CA LYS A 566 3.15 40.48 -11.25
C LYS A 566 4.27 39.60 -11.83
N ILE A 567 4.08 39.03 -13.03
CA ILE A 567 4.95 38.04 -13.65
C ILE A 567 5.60 38.66 -14.87
N SER A 568 6.93 38.78 -14.87
CA SER A 568 7.64 39.42 -16.00
C SER A 568 7.76 38.53 -17.22
N GLY A 569 7.66 37.21 -17.05
CA GLY A 569 7.47 36.27 -18.16
C GLY A 569 7.29 34.82 -17.72
N ILE A 570 6.69 34.00 -18.59
CA ILE A 570 6.52 32.55 -18.38
C ILE A 570 7.11 31.79 -19.57
N VAL A 571 8.00 30.85 -19.29
CA VAL A 571 8.61 29.94 -20.25
C VAL A 571 8.01 28.55 -20.07
N LEU A 572 7.45 27.98 -21.12
CA LEU A 572 6.97 26.61 -21.14
C LEU A 572 8.09 25.69 -21.65
N TYR A 573 8.46 24.71 -20.85
CA TYR A 573 9.51 23.74 -21.13
C TYR A 573 8.93 22.32 -21.09
N CYS A 574 9.14 21.56 -22.17
CA CYS A 574 8.82 20.15 -22.24
C CYS A 574 9.91 19.44 -23.01
N ARG A 575 10.80 18.71 -22.31
CA ARG A 575 11.98 18.00 -22.86
C ARG A 575 12.78 18.80 -23.90
N LYS A 576 12.41 18.71 -25.19
CA LYS A 576 13.10 19.37 -26.32
C LYS A 576 12.42 20.64 -26.82
N ILE A 577 11.26 20.99 -26.27
CA ILE A 577 10.43 22.12 -26.66
C ILE A 577 10.53 23.19 -25.57
N GLU A 578 10.98 24.38 -25.97
CA GLU A 578 10.97 25.58 -25.13
C GLU A 578 10.26 26.69 -25.87
N LYS A 579 9.32 27.36 -25.19
CA LYS A 579 8.54 28.45 -25.76
C LYS A 579 8.22 29.52 -24.73
N LEU A 580 8.48 30.78 -25.07
CA LEU A 580 8.00 31.92 -24.30
C LEU A 580 6.48 32.03 -24.47
N VAL A 581 5.74 31.90 -23.37
CA VAL A 581 4.27 31.85 -23.38
C VAL A 581 3.62 33.02 -22.66
N HIS A 582 4.33 33.83 -21.85
CA HIS A 582 3.86 35.11 -21.28
C HIS A 582 4.98 36.12 -21.26
#